data_AF-A0AAD4IGL1-F1
#
_entry.id   AF-A0AAD4IGL1-F1
#
_cell.length_a   1.000
_cell.length_b   1.000
_cell.length_c   1.000
_cell.angle_alpha   90.00
_cell.angle_beta   90.00
_cell.angle_gamma   90.00
#
_symmetry.space_group_name_H-M   'P 1'
#
loop_
_entity.id
_entity.type
_entity.pdbx_description
1 polymer ?
#
loop_
_entity_poly.entity_id
_entity_poly.type
_entity_poly.pdbx_seq_one_letter_code
_entity_poly.pdbx_strand_id
1 'polypeptide(L)'
;MQQSTGGGVPATEGAAKTQDVPPTLVWEHESSSQQQQLPENDYEVASANSVPDFARMSAEEQDQTMAMTAVQPQMTDPLVNDLDRNSRYYLYHFATQLCEVMVVYDEPGQNPIRDLIPATSAYPLLLQIIVANSAFHVFNITQNPMGQSTYQGERSPTVTAYYQAVSRFGGPLKSSYRDALVAKQQALSLLAKSVTSVNTSNIDLILITILLFVNYALVESGRDKWKVHMDGALKLIKLLGEPPYLQRPMSRLRQTILSDFLVFYILGSTFSFTTLPALIPETIELDPILRYAETNNYLSCPGPLLRVMLESFALPDTHGSPSGTSTPIYLQEQVGVLLQRALDFDPIAWSFDFERASPFDDIQKRIRIASAHRSAVCIYLARVLPSTNPLLDPASGEALVSLTALADDVVHHISHLKPGDALFKSICWPLFLAGAESEDPSQREWIMNTLDELYGQMFWGYLHTSKRVLEAIWRFKDEAEAGAGNCWVEEVKDLGNDILIA
;
A
#
# COMPACT_ATOMS: atom_id res chain seq x y z
N MET A 1 83.90 -4.24 -5.92
CA MET A 1 82.79 -5.15 -6.30
C MET A 1 81.63 -4.25 -6.68
N GLN A 2 81.33 -4.01 -7.97
CA GLN A 2 80.42 -4.81 -8.84
C GLN A 2 79.09 -5.11 -8.13
N GLN A 3 77.86 -4.92 -8.62
CA GLN A 3 77.20 -4.47 -9.87
C GLN A 3 75.71 -4.21 -9.46
N SER A 4 74.96 -3.26 -10.05
CA SER A 4 73.86 -3.46 -11.04
C SER A 4 72.81 -4.53 -10.62
N THR A 5 71.49 -4.34 -10.62
CA THR A 5 70.57 -3.73 -11.61
C THR A 5 69.16 -3.63 -11.04
N GLY A 6 68.41 -2.60 -11.45
CA GLY A 6 66.95 -2.55 -11.39
C GLY A 6 66.28 -3.15 -12.63
N GLY A 7 64.95 -3.32 -12.53
CA GLY A 7 64.00 -3.82 -13.53
C GLY A 7 63.06 -4.82 -12.86
N GLY A 8 61.75 -4.62 -12.71
CA GLY A 8 60.79 -3.83 -13.49
C GLY A 8 59.95 -4.78 -14.34
N VAL A 9 58.61 -4.69 -14.19
CA VAL A 9 57.50 -5.25 -15.03
C VAL A 9 56.90 -6.60 -14.53
N PRO A 10 55.57 -6.86 -14.66
CA PRO A 10 54.45 -6.02 -15.10
C PRO A 10 53.30 -5.86 -14.09
N ALA A 11 52.59 -4.74 -14.23
CA ALA A 11 51.19 -4.60 -13.86
C ALA A 11 50.32 -5.40 -14.83
N THR A 12 49.45 -6.25 -14.31
CA THR A 12 48.34 -6.85 -15.04
C THR A 12 47.10 -6.00 -14.79
N GLU A 13 46.65 -5.30 -15.83
CA GLU A 13 45.35 -4.65 -15.95
C GLU A 13 44.23 -5.68 -15.71
N GLY A 14 43.58 -5.58 -14.56
CA GLY A 14 42.30 -6.24 -14.31
C GLY A 14 41.18 -5.38 -14.87
N ALA A 15 40.61 -5.82 -15.98
CA ALA A 15 39.46 -5.20 -16.64
C ALA A 15 38.35 -4.86 -15.64
N ALA A 16 38.01 -3.58 -15.54
CA ALA A 16 36.82 -3.12 -14.85
C ALA A 16 35.59 -3.71 -15.56
N LYS A 17 34.95 -4.69 -14.93
CA LYS A 17 33.59 -5.10 -15.32
C LYS A 17 32.68 -3.91 -15.03
N THR A 18 32.23 -3.27 -16.10
CA THR A 18 31.08 -2.38 -16.09
C THR A 18 29.92 -3.10 -15.39
N GLN A 19 29.49 -2.57 -14.24
CA GLN A 19 28.20 -2.90 -13.67
C GLN A 19 27.16 -2.42 -14.68
N ASP A 20 26.52 -3.37 -15.37
CA ASP A 20 25.34 -3.08 -16.17
C ASP A 20 24.25 -2.53 -15.24
N VAL A 21 23.98 -1.25 -15.38
CA VAL A 21 22.82 -0.58 -14.82
C VAL A 21 21.59 -1.21 -15.49
N PRO A 22 20.58 -1.67 -14.74
CA PRO A 22 19.36 -2.20 -15.35
C PRO A 22 18.68 -1.09 -16.17
N PRO A 23 18.09 -1.40 -17.34
CA PRO A 23 17.52 -0.38 -18.21
C PRO A 23 16.40 0.37 -17.48
N THR A 24 16.57 1.68 -17.35
CA THR A 24 15.50 2.58 -16.94
C THR A 24 14.44 2.58 -18.03
N LEU A 25 13.17 2.33 -17.68
CA LEU A 25 12.04 2.45 -18.61
C LEU A 25 12.02 3.87 -19.18
N VAL A 26 12.36 4.03 -20.47
CA VAL A 26 12.33 5.32 -21.16
C VAL A 26 10.90 5.56 -21.61
N TRP A 27 10.14 6.24 -20.77
CA TRP A 27 8.88 6.86 -21.18
C TRP A 27 9.22 8.19 -21.85
N GLU A 28 8.81 8.37 -23.11
CA GLU A 28 8.98 9.58 -23.96
C GLU A 28 9.62 10.81 -23.29
N HIS A 29 10.80 11.23 -23.79
CA HIS A 29 11.66 12.32 -23.33
C HIS A 29 10.95 13.47 -22.55
N GLU A 30 11.34 13.65 -21.29
CA GLU A 30 11.23 14.93 -20.58
C GLU A 30 12.03 16.00 -21.35
N SER A 31 11.33 16.90 -22.03
CA SER A 31 11.92 18.17 -22.45
C SER A 31 11.78 19.16 -21.30
N SER A 32 12.87 19.33 -20.55
CA SER A 32 13.01 20.39 -19.56
C SER A 32 13.07 21.74 -20.29
N SER A 33 11.93 22.42 -20.36
CA SER A 33 11.87 23.80 -20.85
C SER A 33 12.51 24.73 -19.82
N GLN A 34 13.77 25.10 -20.07
CA GLN A 34 14.44 26.20 -19.37
C GLN A 34 13.61 27.48 -19.54
N GLN A 35 13.28 28.12 -18.40
CA GLN A 35 12.71 29.46 -18.36
C GLN A 35 13.66 30.45 -19.03
N GLN A 36 13.32 30.91 -20.23
CA GLN A 36 13.86 32.15 -20.78
C GLN A 36 12.98 33.31 -20.34
N GLN A 37 13.49 34.10 -19.39
CA GLN A 37 12.98 35.43 -19.08
C GLN A 37 13.17 36.33 -20.31
N LEU A 38 12.10 36.96 -20.76
CA LEU A 38 12.15 38.12 -21.66
C LEU A 38 11.55 39.33 -20.92
N PRO A 39 12.11 40.54 -21.10
CA PRO A 39 11.82 41.69 -20.25
C PRO A 39 10.50 42.36 -20.63
N GLU A 40 9.83 42.88 -19.62
CA GLU A 40 8.67 43.76 -19.74
C GLU A 40 9.07 45.05 -20.49
N ASN A 41 8.28 45.42 -21.50
CA ASN A 41 8.21 46.78 -22.00
C ASN A 41 6.76 47.15 -22.23
N ASP A 42 6.40 48.29 -21.64
CA ASP A 42 5.10 48.93 -21.64
C ASP A 42 4.65 49.48 -23.01
N TYR A 43 3.34 49.71 -23.08
CA TYR A 43 2.59 50.73 -23.83
C TYR A 43 1.76 50.33 -25.06
N GLU A 44 0.46 50.54 -24.84
CA GLU A 44 -0.52 51.24 -25.68
C GLU A 44 -1.36 50.49 -26.73
N VAL A 45 -2.66 50.60 -26.48
CA VAL A 45 -3.79 50.33 -27.34
C VAL A 45 -4.01 51.53 -28.27
N ALA A 46 -3.99 51.35 -29.59
CA ALA A 46 -4.90 52.07 -30.49
C ALA A 46 -4.88 51.58 -31.96
N SER A 47 -6.12 51.35 -32.43
CA SER A 47 -6.66 51.68 -33.75
C SER A 47 -6.43 50.79 -34.97
N ALA A 48 -7.56 50.52 -35.61
CA ALA A 48 -7.80 49.78 -36.83
C ALA A 48 -7.38 50.52 -38.11
N ASN A 49 -7.35 49.72 -39.18
CA ASN A 49 -7.38 50.03 -40.62
C ASN A 49 -6.03 50.24 -41.32
N SER A 50 -5.51 49.15 -41.90
CA SER A 50 -5.17 49.10 -43.35
C SER A 50 -4.70 47.69 -43.74
N VAL A 51 -5.47 47.01 -44.59
CA VAL A 51 -5.02 45.83 -45.36
C VAL A 51 -4.41 46.32 -46.66
N PRO A 52 -3.35 45.67 -47.17
CA PRO A 52 -3.36 45.31 -48.59
C PRO A 52 -3.06 43.82 -48.83
N ASP A 53 -3.86 43.23 -49.71
CA ASP A 53 -3.66 41.92 -50.35
C ASP A 53 -2.33 41.84 -51.10
N PHE A 54 -1.61 40.72 -51.00
CA PHE A 54 -1.36 39.81 -52.12
C PHE A 54 -0.43 38.63 -51.72
N ALA A 55 -0.91 37.41 -51.95
CA ALA A 55 -0.23 36.24 -52.55
C ALA A 55 -0.69 34.93 -51.89
N ARG A 56 -1.75 34.33 -52.46
CA ARG A 56 -2.16 32.95 -52.18
C ARG A 56 -1.13 32.00 -52.79
N MET A 57 -0.38 31.29 -51.96
CA MET A 57 0.34 30.08 -52.39
C MET A 57 -0.67 29.02 -52.85
N SER A 58 -0.37 28.36 -53.95
CA SER A 58 -1.18 27.28 -54.53
C SER A 58 -1.12 26.02 -53.67
N ALA A 59 -2.25 25.30 -53.60
CA ALA A 59 -2.43 24.10 -52.78
C ALA A 59 -1.43 22.97 -53.05
N GLU A 60 -0.76 22.97 -54.22
CA GLU A 60 0.26 21.99 -54.59
C GLU A 60 1.62 22.21 -53.89
N GLU A 61 1.92 23.44 -53.43
CA GLU A 61 3.15 23.70 -52.66
C GLU A 61 3.03 23.32 -51.19
N GLN A 62 1.80 23.36 -50.62
CA GLN A 62 1.55 22.86 -49.25
C GLN A 62 1.69 21.34 -49.16
N ASP A 63 1.27 20.61 -50.21
CA ASP A 63 1.30 19.14 -50.22
C ASP A 63 2.73 18.58 -50.33
N GLN A 64 3.66 19.31 -50.97
CA GLN A 64 5.07 18.90 -51.05
C GLN A 64 5.87 19.18 -49.77
N THR A 65 5.56 20.24 -49.01
CA THR A 65 6.16 20.46 -47.68
C THR A 65 5.62 19.53 -46.59
N MET A 66 4.39 19.03 -46.71
CA MET A 66 3.85 18.03 -45.78
C MET A 66 4.39 16.61 -46.03
N ALA A 67 4.87 16.31 -47.24
CA ALA A 67 5.39 14.99 -47.62
C ALA A 67 6.81 14.67 -47.09
N MET A 68 7.52 15.63 -46.47
CA MET A 68 8.88 15.41 -45.92
C MET A 68 8.98 15.43 -44.40
N THR A 69 7.86 15.50 -43.68
CA THR A 69 7.86 15.20 -42.23
C THR A 69 7.32 13.80 -42.03
N ALA A 70 8.04 12.80 -42.54
CA ALA A 70 7.87 11.44 -42.11
C ALA A 70 8.19 11.41 -40.61
N VAL A 71 7.16 11.59 -39.78
CA VAL A 71 7.22 11.32 -38.34
C VAL A 71 7.63 9.87 -38.24
N GLN A 72 8.92 9.64 -37.95
CA GLN A 72 9.40 8.30 -37.66
C GLN A 72 8.50 7.75 -36.55
N PRO A 73 7.98 6.52 -36.66
CA PRO A 73 7.32 5.88 -35.54
C PRO A 73 8.31 5.91 -34.38
N GLN A 74 8.02 6.71 -33.35
CA GLN A 74 8.86 6.77 -32.17
C GLN A 74 8.94 5.35 -31.61
N MET A 75 10.17 4.85 -31.46
CA MET A 75 10.42 3.48 -31.01
C MET A 75 9.74 3.29 -29.66
N THR A 76 8.65 2.54 -29.67
CA THR A 76 7.99 2.10 -28.44
C THR A 76 8.89 1.06 -27.79
N ASP A 77 8.98 1.08 -26.45
CA ASP A 77 9.83 0.16 -25.70
C ASP A 77 9.49 -1.29 -26.10
N PRO A 78 10.49 -2.13 -26.46
CA PRO A 78 10.29 -3.54 -26.77
C PRO A 78 9.41 -4.30 -25.76
N LEU A 79 9.46 -3.91 -24.48
CA LEU A 79 8.66 -4.52 -23.42
C LEU A 79 7.14 -4.36 -23.64
N VAL A 80 6.71 -3.28 -24.30
CA VAL A 80 5.29 -2.91 -24.44
C VAL A 80 4.81 -2.87 -25.88
N ASN A 81 5.66 -3.27 -26.84
CA ASN A 81 5.33 -3.24 -28.26
C ASN A 81 4.12 -4.09 -28.64
N ASP A 82 3.95 -5.24 -27.97
CA ASP A 82 2.85 -6.16 -28.22
C ASP A 82 1.54 -5.77 -27.50
N LEU A 83 1.58 -4.73 -26.66
CA LEU A 83 0.43 -4.30 -25.86
C LEU A 83 -0.45 -3.29 -26.60
N ASP A 84 -1.77 -3.47 -26.46
CA ASP A 84 -2.74 -2.48 -26.93
C ASP A 84 -2.59 -1.16 -26.15
N ARG A 85 -3.17 -0.08 -26.69
CA ARG A 85 -3.07 1.26 -26.10
C ARG A 85 -3.54 1.33 -24.64
N ASN A 86 -4.61 0.63 -24.28
CA ASN A 86 -5.14 0.67 -22.93
C ASN A 86 -4.23 -0.10 -21.97
N SER A 87 -3.77 -1.29 -22.37
CA SER A 87 -2.80 -2.05 -21.56
C SER A 87 -1.50 -1.27 -21.32
N ARG A 88 -0.99 -0.55 -22.32
CA ARG A 88 0.16 0.35 -22.16
C ARG A 88 -0.09 1.47 -21.15
N TYR A 89 -1.26 2.11 -21.25
CA TYR A 89 -1.68 3.12 -20.29
C TYR A 89 -1.76 2.58 -18.86
N TYR A 90 -2.37 1.41 -18.67
CA TYR A 90 -2.51 0.80 -17.35
C TYR A 90 -1.17 0.32 -16.78
N LEU A 91 -0.26 -0.19 -17.60
CA LEU A 91 1.09 -0.55 -17.15
C LEU A 91 1.91 0.68 -16.75
N TYR A 92 1.79 1.77 -17.52
CA TYR A 92 2.37 3.06 -17.15
C TYR A 92 1.78 3.59 -15.84
N HIS A 93 0.45 3.50 -15.66
CA HIS A 93 -0.23 3.88 -14.43
C HIS A 93 0.24 3.03 -13.24
N PHE A 94 0.39 1.72 -13.43
CA PHE A 94 0.92 0.81 -12.42
C PHE A 94 2.29 1.28 -11.94
N ALA A 95 3.20 1.49 -12.91
CA ALA A 95 4.54 1.96 -12.64
C ALA A 95 4.51 3.29 -11.90
N THR A 96 3.78 4.29 -12.38
CA THR A 96 3.96 5.66 -11.89
C THR A 96 3.09 6.03 -10.71
N GLN A 97 2.08 5.24 -10.35
CA GLN A 97 1.12 5.60 -9.30
C GLN A 97 0.93 4.47 -8.28
N LEU A 98 0.69 3.22 -8.72
CA LEU A 98 0.38 2.13 -7.79
C LEU A 98 1.62 1.58 -7.08
N CYS A 99 2.73 1.40 -7.79
CA CYS A 99 3.95 0.89 -7.17
C CYS A 99 4.44 1.79 -6.02
N GLU A 100 4.28 3.11 -6.14
CA GLU A 100 4.71 4.09 -5.13
C GLU A 100 3.97 3.93 -3.79
N VAL A 101 2.67 3.65 -3.84
CA VAL A 101 1.84 3.50 -2.63
C VAL A 101 1.95 2.11 -2.00
N MET A 102 2.54 1.12 -2.69
CA MET A 102 2.69 -0.25 -2.20
C MET A 102 3.96 -0.49 -1.36
N VAL A 103 4.91 0.44 -1.37
CA VAL A 103 6.13 0.40 -0.54
C VAL A 103 6.19 1.64 0.35
N VAL A 104 6.96 1.66 1.44
CA VAL A 104 7.11 2.89 2.24
C VAL A 104 7.76 4.01 1.42
N TYR A 105 8.95 3.74 0.89
CA TYR A 105 9.74 4.68 0.09
C TYR A 105 10.04 4.06 -1.27
N ASP A 106 9.70 4.77 -2.33
CA ASP A 106 9.84 4.30 -3.71
C ASP A 106 11.06 4.92 -4.36
N GLU A 107 12.20 4.22 -4.25
CA GLU A 107 13.45 4.62 -4.90
C GLU A 107 13.76 3.75 -6.14
N PRO A 108 14.47 4.30 -7.14
CA PRO A 108 14.92 3.53 -8.29
C PRO A 108 15.70 2.27 -7.89
N GLY A 109 15.23 1.11 -8.33
CA GLY A 109 15.83 -0.20 -8.04
C GLY A 109 15.56 -0.76 -6.63
N GLN A 110 14.75 -0.06 -5.81
CA GLN A 110 14.38 -0.51 -4.48
C GLN A 110 12.95 -1.02 -4.34
N ASN A 111 12.10 -0.75 -5.33
CA ASN A 111 10.71 -1.18 -5.29
C ASN A 111 10.54 -2.59 -5.92
N PRO A 112 10.38 -3.65 -5.10
CA PRO A 112 10.28 -5.02 -5.60
C PRO A 112 9.02 -5.26 -6.43
N ILE A 113 7.97 -4.43 -6.29
CA ILE A 113 6.74 -4.54 -7.08
C ILE A 113 6.96 -3.95 -8.48
N ARG A 114 7.66 -2.82 -8.57
CA ARG A 114 8.04 -2.18 -9.83
C ARG A 114 9.01 -3.06 -10.64
N ASP A 115 9.91 -3.76 -9.96
CA ASP A 115 10.88 -4.67 -10.58
C ASP A 115 10.22 -5.87 -11.31
N LEU A 116 8.92 -6.11 -11.08
CA LEU A 116 8.15 -7.17 -11.75
C LEU A 116 7.64 -6.77 -13.13
N ILE A 117 7.62 -5.48 -13.45
CA ILE A 117 7.06 -4.97 -14.72
C ILE A 117 7.69 -5.66 -15.94
N PRO A 118 9.02 -5.86 -16.03
CA PRO A 118 9.61 -6.58 -17.16
C PRO A 118 9.06 -8.00 -17.36
N ALA A 119 8.68 -8.68 -16.26
CA ALA A 119 8.15 -10.04 -16.31
C ALA A 119 6.75 -10.12 -16.95
N THR A 120 6.00 -9.01 -17.07
CA THR A 120 4.65 -9.04 -17.67
C THR A 120 4.65 -9.51 -19.13
N SER A 121 5.76 -9.31 -19.85
CA SER A 121 5.93 -9.78 -21.22
C SER A 121 5.90 -11.31 -21.34
N ALA A 122 6.44 -12.02 -20.36
CA ALA A 122 6.52 -13.48 -20.33
C ALA A 122 5.39 -14.13 -19.52
N TYR A 123 4.74 -13.37 -18.62
CA TYR A 123 3.75 -13.89 -17.68
C TYR A 123 2.40 -13.17 -17.84
N PRO A 124 1.50 -13.66 -18.72
CA PRO A 124 0.19 -13.04 -18.94
C PRO A 124 -0.68 -12.92 -17.69
N LEU A 125 -0.55 -13.86 -16.75
CA LEU A 125 -1.26 -13.79 -15.47
C LEU A 125 -0.90 -12.51 -14.69
N LEU A 126 0.39 -12.20 -14.61
CA LEU A 126 0.91 -11.03 -13.93
C LEU A 126 0.46 -9.74 -14.64
N LEU A 127 0.54 -9.72 -15.97
CA LEU A 127 0.05 -8.59 -16.78
C LEU A 127 -1.42 -8.30 -16.48
N GLN A 128 -2.28 -9.32 -16.52
CA GLN A 128 -3.72 -9.12 -16.36
C GLN A 128 -4.09 -8.62 -14.96
N ILE A 129 -3.43 -9.08 -13.89
CA ILE A 129 -3.72 -8.57 -12.54
C ILE A 129 -3.20 -7.14 -12.34
N ILE A 130 -2.08 -6.78 -12.96
CA ILE A 130 -1.55 -5.41 -12.97
C ILE A 130 -2.51 -4.46 -13.71
N VAL A 131 -2.98 -4.86 -14.89
CA VAL A 131 -3.99 -4.10 -15.65
C VAL A 131 -5.26 -3.95 -14.84
N ALA A 132 -5.74 -5.01 -14.18
CA ALA A 132 -6.93 -4.98 -13.36
C ALA A 132 -6.82 -3.96 -12.21
N ASN A 133 -5.74 -4.02 -11.43
CA ASN A 133 -5.49 -3.07 -10.33
C ASN A 133 -5.45 -1.63 -10.84
N SER A 134 -4.70 -1.39 -11.91
CA SER A 134 -4.51 -0.06 -12.48
C SER A 134 -5.80 0.52 -13.04
N ALA A 135 -6.55 -0.28 -13.78
CA ALA A 135 -7.81 0.14 -14.36
C ALA A 135 -8.86 0.45 -13.26
N PHE A 136 -8.92 -0.32 -12.18
CA PHE A 136 -9.83 -0.02 -11.08
C PHE A 136 -9.38 1.22 -10.29
N HIS A 137 -8.08 1.40 -10.09
CA HIS A 137 -7.55 2.61 -9.46
C HIS A 137 -7.85 3.86 -10.30
N VAL A 138 -7.68 3.80 -11.61
CA VAL A 138 -8.08 4.87 -12.54
C VAL A 138 -9.59 5.13 -12.41
N PHE A 139 -10.41 4.09 -12.32
CA PHE A 139 -11.84 4.24 -12.08
C PHE A 139 -12.11 5.01 -10.77
N ASN A 140 -11.48 4.64 -9.66
CA ASN A 140 -11.64 5.34 -8.39
C ASN A 140 -11.23 6.82 -8.48
N ILE A 141 -10.11 7.14 -9.15
CA ILE A 141 -9.70 8.53 -9.39
C ILE A 141 -10.79 9.29 -10.17
N THR A 142 -11.38 8.67 -11.20
CA THR A 142 -12.41 9.32 -12.02
C THR A 142 -13.79 9.39 -11.35
N GLN A 143 -14.08 8.49 -10.41
CA GLN A 143 -15.32 8.48 -9.63
C GLN A 143 -15.26 9.42 -8.43
N ASN A 144 -14.06 9.80 -7.96
CA ASN A 144 -13.90 10.89 -7.01
C ASN A 144 -14.18 12.19 -7.76
N PRO A 145 -15.44 12.69 -7.77
CA PRO A 145 -15.84 13.74 -8.66
C PRO A 145 -15.34 15.04 -8.03
N MET A 146 -14.11 15.42 -8.34
CA MET A 146 -13.57 16.78 -8.16
C MET A 146 -14.29 17.57 -7.04
N GLY A 147 -14.18 17.13 -5.78
CA GLY A 147 -14.75 17.82 -4.60
C GLY A 147 -16.18 17.41 -4.17
N GLN A 148 -16.42 16.16 -3.76
CA GLN A 148 -17.67 15.77 -3.09
C GLN A 148 -17.47 14.86 -1.87
N SER A 149 -16.56 15.21 -0.97
CA SER A 149 -16.76 14.78 0.42
C SER A 149 -17.66 15.82 1.09
N THR A 150 -18.58 15.40 1.96
CA THR A 150 -19.30 16.30 2.89
C THR A 150 -18.34 17.15 3.73
N TYR A 151 -17.09 16.70 3.85
CA TYR A 151 -16.05 17.31 4.65
C TYR A 151 -15.03 18.15 3.83
N GLN A 152 -15.02 18.06 2.50
CA GLN A 152 -14.07 18.80 1.64
C GLN A 152 -14.76 19.38 0.40
N GLY A 153 -14.78 20.71 0.31
CA GLY A 153 -15.45 21.46 -0.76
C GLY A 153 -14.58 21.87 -1.96
N GLU A 154 -13.26 21.66 -1.93
CA GLU A 154 -12.33 22.10 -2.98
C GLU A 154 -11.69 20.95 -3.77
N ARG A 155 -11.19 21.24 -4.98
CA ARG A 155 -10.56 20.26 -5.87
C ARG A 155 -9.21 19.81 -5.32
N SER A 156 -8.99 18.49 -5.26
CA SER A 156 -7.67 17.95 -4.89
C SER A 156 -6.59 18.30 -5.94
N PRO A 157 -5.47 18.91 -5.53
CA PRO A 157 -4.32 19.14 -6.39
C PRO A 157 -3.77 17.85 -7.03
N THR A 158 -3.83 16.71 -6.31
CA THR A 158 -3.33 15.40 -6.76
C THR A 158 -4.07 14.93 -8.01
N VAL A 159 -5.40 15.07 -8.04
CA VAL A 159 -6.22 14.72 -9.20
C VAL A 159 -5.89 15.60 -10.40
N THR A 160 -5.67 16.89 -10.18
CA THR A 160 -5.32 17.82 -11.27
C THR A 160 -3.96 17.45 -11.90
N ALA A 161 -2.95 17.20 -11.06
CA ALA A 161 -1.64 16.74 -11.50
C ALA A 161 -1.72 15.40 -12.26
N TYR A 162 -2.55 14.48 -11.78
CA TYR A 162 -2.78 13.21 -12.44
C TYR A 162 -3.37 13.37 -13.85
N TYR A 163 -4.43 14.16 -14.02
CA TYR A 163 -5.03 14.43 -15.33
C TYR A 163 -4.03 15.06 -16.32
N GLN A 164 -3.13 15.92 -15.83
CA GLN A 164 -2.04 16.46 -16.63
C GLN A 164 -1.04 15.37 -17.05
N ALA A 165 -0.61 14.52 -16.12
CA ALA A 165 0.34 13.44 -16.39
C ALA A 165 -0.18 12.41 -17.41
N VAL A 166 -1.50 12.16 -17.42
CA VAL A 166 -2.12 11.22 -18.37
C VAL A 166 -2.70 11.88 -19.62
N SER A 167 -2.52 13.19 -19.81
CA SER A 167 -3.00 13.92 -20.99
C SER A 167 -2.44 13.36 -22.30
N ARG A 168 -1.19 12.87 -22.30
CA ARG A 168 -0.57 12.15 -23.42
C ARG A 168 -1.33 10.90 -23.87
N PHE A 169 -2.10 10.29 -22.98
CA PHE A 169 -2.98 9.15 -23.29
C PHE A 169 -4.40 9.57 -23.69
N GLY A 170 -4.68 10.87 -23.81
CA GLY A 170 -6.03 11.41 -24.01
C GLY A 170 -6.82 11.61 -22.71
N GLY A 171 -6.13 11.64 -21.56
CA GLY A 171 -6.72 11.68 -20.23
C GLY A 171 -7.09 10.30 -19.67
N PRO A 172 -7.71 10.24 -18.48
CA PRO A 172 -8.12 8.99 -17.87
C PRO A 172 -9.12 8.22 -18.75
N LEU A 173 -8.90 6.92 -18.91
CA LEU A 173 -9.75 6.09 -19.77
C LEU A 173 -11.15 5.93 -19.17
N LYS A 174 -12.17 6.33 -19.92
CA LYS A 174 -13.59 6.16 -19.53
C LYS A 174 -14.03 4.70 -19.43
N SER A 175 -13.29 3.79 -20.08
CA SER A 175 -13.54 2.34 -20.03
C SER A 175 -12.91 1.66 -18.81
N SER A 176 -12.23 2.39 -17.94
CA SER A 176 -11.44 1.88 -16.81
C SER A 176 -12.16 0.83 -15.96
N TYR A 177 -13.41 1.08 -15.58
CA TYR A 177 -14.19 0.10 -14.83
C TYR A 177 -14.39 -1.22 -15.59
N ARG A 178 -14.82 -1.13 -16.86
CA ARG A 178 -15.03 -2.32 -17.70
C ARG A 178 -13.73 -3.07 -17.92
N ASP A 179 -12.66 -2.34 -18.22
CA ASP A 179 -11.34 -2.91 -18.50
C ASP A 179 -10.79 -3.62 -17.24
N ALA A 180 -11.02 -3.05 -16.05
CA ALA A 180 -10.66 -3.68 -14.78
C ALA A 180 -11.38 -5.02 -14.57
N LEU A 181 -12.69 -5.08 -14.81
CA LEU A 181 -13.47 -6.31 -14.66
C LEU A 181 -13.05 -7.40 -15.65
N VAL A 182 -12.80 -7.02 -16.91
CA VAL A 182 -12.33 -7.96 -17.95
C VAL A 182 -10.95 -8.50 -17.58
N ALA A 183 -10.01 -7.63 -17.22
CA ALA A 183 -8.66 -8.05 -16.83
C ALA A 183 -8.67 -8.92 -15.56
N LYS A 184 -9.50 -8.58 -14.55
CA LYS A 184 -9.69 -9.41 -13.36
C LYS A 184 -10.20 -10.80 -13.70
N GLN A 185 -11.20 -10.91 -14.59
CA GLN A 185 -11.74 -12.20 -15.03
C GLN A 185 -10.66 -13.03 -15.74
N GLN A 186 -9.88 -12.41 -16.63
CA GLN A 186 -8.79 -13.07 -17.34
C GLN A 186 -7.70 -13.54 -16.38
N ALA A 187 -7.29 -12.68 -15.44
CA ALA A 187 -6.32 -13.02 -14.40
C ALA A 187 -6.81 -14.19 -13.53
N LEU A 188 -8.07 -14.21 -13.09
CA LEU A 188 -8.64 -15.33 -12.32
C LEU A 188 -8.65 -16.63 -13.13
N SER A 189 -9.00 -16.55 -14.42
CA SER A 189 -9.01 -17.70 -15.34
C SER A 189 -7.61 -18.28 -15.56
N LEU A 190 -6.60 -17.42 -15.63
CA LEU A 190 -5.19 -17.81 -15.74
C LEU A 190 -4.67 -18.37 -14.41
N LEU A 191 -5.00 -17.74 -13.28
CA LEU A 191 -4.61 -18.20 -11.95
C LEU A 191 -5.12 -19.62 -11.68
N ALA A 192 -6.39 -19.89 -12.02
CA ALA A 192 -6.99 -21.21 -11.88
C ALA A 192 -6.23 -22.32 -12.65
N LYS A 193 -5.58 -21.98 -13.77
CA LYS A 193 -4.71 -22.90 -14.53
C LYS A 193 -3.31 -22.97 -13.93
N SER A 194 -2.75 -21.86 -13.47
CA SER A 194 -1.40 -21.82 -12.90
C SER A 194 -1.30 -22.60 -11.59
N VAL A 195 -2.34 -22.56 -10.74
CA VAL A 195 -2.33 -23.29 -9.45
C VAL A 195 -2.35 -24.81 -9.61
N THR A 196 -2.71 -25.37 -10.77
CA THR A 196 -2.66 -26.82 -11.03
C THR A 196 -1.28 -27.30 -11.47
N SER A 197 -0.36 -26.37 -11.77
CA SER A 197 0.99 -26.64 -12.31
C SER A 197 2.09 -25.94 -11.52
N VAL A 198 1.87 -25.77 -10.21
CA VAL A 198 2.83 -25.17 -9.27
C VAL A 198 4.12 -26.00 -9.21
N ASN A 199 5.26 -25.33 -9.32
CA ASN A 199 6.59 -25.92 -9.17
C ASN A 199 7.59 -24.84 -8.66
N THR A 200 8.84 -25.23 -8.43
CA THR A 200 9.86 -24.36 -7.83
C THR A 200 10.20 -23.12 -8.65
N SER A 201 9.96 -23.14 -9.97
CA SER A 201 10.26 -22.03 -10.87
C SER A 201 9.16 -20.97 -10.95
N ASN A 202 7.91 -21.30 -10.59
CA ASN A 202 6.77 -20.40 -10.78
C ASN A 202 6.03 -20.02 -9.49
N ILE A 203 6.30 -20.69 -8.36
CA ILE A 203 5.54 -20.48 -7.12
C ILE A 203 5.57 -19.03 -6.64
N ASP A 204 6.72 -18.35 -6.72
CA ASP A 204 6.85 -16.94 -6.30
C ASP A 204 6.05 -16.01 -7.21
N LEU A 205 6.02 -16.28 -8.53
CA LEU A 205 5.22 -15.50 -9.48
C LEU A 205 3.70 -15.73 -9.30
N ILE A 206 3.30 -16.94 -8.91
CA ILE A 206 1.91 -17.22 -8.56
C ILE A 206 1.54 -16.49 -7.26
N LEU A 207 2.39 -16.57 -6.24
CA LEU A 207 2.17 -15.91 -4.96
C LEU A 207 2.10 -14.39 -5.08
N ILE A 208 3.00 -13.75 -5.83
CA ILE A 208 2.94 -12.30 -6.03
C ILE A 208 1.69 -11.87 -6.81
N THR A 209 1.23 -12.70 -7.74
CA THR A 209 -0.06 -12.46 -8.42
C THR A 209 -1.22 -12.54 -7.42
N ILE A 210 -1.22 -13.52 -6.52
CA ILE A 210 -2.24 -13.63 -5.46
C ILE A 210 -2.16 -12.42 -4.51
N LEU A 211 -0.95 -11.92 -4.20
CA LEU A 211 -0.78 -10.70 -3.42
C LEU A 211 -1.39 -9.49 -4.14
N LEU A 212 -1.21 -9.37 -5.47
CA LEU A 212 -1.85 -8.32 -6.27
C LEU A 212 -3.38 -8.48 -6.36
N PHE A 213 -3.93 -9.69 -6.17
CA PHE A 213 -5.36 -9.88 -5.98
C PHE A 213 -5.87 -9.39 -4.62
N VAL A 214 -5.08 -9.56 -3.55
CA VAL A 214 -5.37 -8.97 -2.23
C VAL A 214 -5.36 -7.44 -2.33
N ASN A 215 -4.34 -6.87 -2.99
CA ASN A 215 -4.30 -5.44 -3.28
C ASN A 215 -5.49 -4.98 -4.14
N TYR A 216 -5.89 -5.75 -5.16
CA TYR A 216 -7.08 -5.43 -5.95
C TYR A 216 -8.32 -5.34 -5.05
N ALA A 217 -8.46 -6.28 -4.10
CA ALA A 217 -9.59 -6.26 -3.18
C ALA A 217 -9.60 -4.99 -2.32
N LEU A 218 -8.44 -4.51 -1.87
CA LEU A 218 -8.29 -3.23 -1.15
C LEU A 218 -8.61 -2.01 -2.02
N VAL A 219 -8.11 -1.98 -3.26
CA VAL A 219 -8.41 -0.94 -4.25
C VAL A 219 -9.91 -0.90 -4.55
N GLU A 220 -10.57 -2.06 -4.60
CA GLU A 220 -12.01 -2.16 -4.86
C GLU A 220 -12.85 -1.69 -3.65
N SER A 221 -12.66 -2.30 -2.47
CA SER A 221 -13.48 -1.96 -1.29
C SER A 221 -12.96 -2.51 0.04
N GLY A 222 -11.98 -3.40 0.05
CA GLY A 222 -11.51 -4.12 1.24
C GLY A 222 -12.45 -5.21 1.77
N ARG A 223 -13.58 -5.50 1.12
CA ARG A 223 -14.59 -6.46 1.60
C ARG A 223 -14.51 -7.83 0.92
N ASP A 224 -14.70 -8.90 1.71
CA ASP A 224 -14.98 -10.32 1.39
C ASP A 224 -13.98 -11.08 0.50
N LYS A 225 -13.48 -10.44 -0.56
CA LYS A 225 -12.72 -11.07 -1.63
C LYS A 225 -11.26 -11.30 -1.27
N TRP A 226 -10.70 -10.56 -0.33
CA TRP A 226 -9.29 -10.70 0.04
C TRP A 226 -9.03 -12.04 0.75
N LYS A 227 -9.97 -12.51 1.58
CA LYS A 227 -9.82 -13.71 2.40
C LYS A 227 -9.66 -14.98 1.57
N VAL A 228 -10.43 -15.14 0.49
CA VAL A 228 -10.29 -16.28 -0.42
C VAL A 228 -8.92 -16.33 -1.10
N HIS A 229 -8.32 -15.15 -1.37
CA HIS A 229 -6.96 -15.06 -1.90
C HIS A 229 -5.92 -15.40 -0.83
N MET A 230 -6.11 -14.94 0.41
CA MET A 230 -5.26 -15.30 1.55
C MET A 230 -5.29 -16.81 1.84
N ASP A 231 -6.45 -17.45 1.83
CA ASP A 231 -6.59 -18.89 2.00
C ASP A 231 -5.87 -19.69 0.90
N GLY A 232 -5.94 -19.18 -0.34
CA GLY A 232 -5.18 -19.72 -1.47
C GLY A 232 -3.67 -19.56 -1.28
N ALA A 233 -3.22 -18.37 -0.89
CA ALA A 233 -1.82 -18.07 -0.61
C ALA A 233 -1.28 -18.95 0.52
N LEU A 234 -2.02 -19.12 1.61
CA LEU A 234 -1.64 -19.96 2.75
C LEU A 234 -1.28 -21.39 2.32
N LYS A 235 -2.04 -21.98 1.39
CA LYS A 235 -1.76 -23.33 0.87
C LYS A 235 -0.43 -23.39 0.12
N LEU A 236 -0.09 -22.35 -0.64
CA LEU A 236 1.18 -22.28 -1.37
C LEU A 236 2.36 -21.91 -0.47
N ILE A 237 2.16 -21.02 0.50
CA ILE A 237 3.18 -20.65 1.49
C ILE A 237 3.58 -21.87 2.33
N LYS A 238 2.64 -22.76 2.66
CA LYS A 238 2.95 -24.05 3.32
C LYS A 238 3.94 -24.90 2.51
N LEU A 239 3.84 -24.89 1.17
CA LEU A 239 4.80 -25.61 0.32
C LEU A 239 6.22 -25.03 0.44
N LEU A 240 6.36 -23.71 0.66
CA LEU A 240 7.67 -23.06 0.79
C LEU A 240 8.48 -23.56 1.99
N GLY A 241 7.83 -24.18 2.97
CA GLY A 241 8.47 -24.81 4.11
C GLY A 241 9.10 -26.17 3.83
N GLU A 242 8.84 -26.76 2.66
CA GLU A 242 9.18 -28.14 2.32
C GLU A 242 10.16 -28.21 1.12
N PRO A 243 11.10 -29.17 1.07
CA PRO A 243 11.84 -29.47 -0.16
C PRO A 243 10.87 -29.89 -1.30
N PRO A 244 11.10 -29.47 -2.56
CA PRO A 244 12.24 -28.69 -3.07
C PRO A 244 12.03 -27.16 -3.04
N TYR A 245 10.96 -26.66 -2.42
CA TYR A 245 10.60 -25.23 -2.45
C TYR A 245 11.38 -24.41 -1.43
N LEU A 246 11.83 -25.01 -0.33
CA LEU A 246 12.59 -24.34 0.72
C LEU A 246 13.83 -23.63 0.16
N GLN A 247 13.97 -22.33 0.43
CA GLN A 247 15.09 -21.49 0.01
C GLN A 247 15.87 -20.98 1.22
N ARG A 248 17.20 -21.19 1.22
CA ARG A 248 18.11 -20.67 2.26
C ARG A 248 19.43 -20.22 1.58
N PRO A 249 19.74 -18.90 1.53
CA PRO A 249 18.90 -17.77 1.92
C PRO A 249 17.69 -17.60 0.99
N MET A 250 16.66 -16.87 1.45
CA MET A 250 15.50 -16.53 0.62
C MET A 250 15.87 -15.47 -0.43
N SER A 251 15.22 -15.53 -1.60
CA SER A 251 15.31 -14.44 -2.58
C SER A 251 14.60 -13.17 -2.09
N ARG A 252 15.01 -12.00 -2.61
CA ARG A 252 14.36 -10.70 -2.33
C ARG A 252 12.86 -10.73 -2.62
N LEU A 253 12.47 -11.32 -3.76
CA LEU A 253 11.07 -11.45 -4.15
C LEU A 253 10.29 -12.28 -3.12
N ARG A 254 10.83 -13.45 -2.72
CA ARG A 254 10.16 -14.30 -1.73
C ARG A 254 10.04 -13.61 -0.38
N GLN A 255 11.07 -12.90 0.07
CA GLN A 255 11.01 -12.13 1.30
C GLN A 255 9.93 -11.04 1.25
N THR A 256 9.83 -10.33 0.12
CA THR A 256 8.77 -9.32 -0.12
C THR A 256 7.38 -9.94 -0.09
N ILE A 257 7.19 -11.07 -0.79
CA ILE A 257 5.92 -11.78 -0.82
C ILE A 257 5.49 -12.18 0.60
N LEU A 258 6.40 -12.82 1.36
CA LEU A 258 6.09 -13.29 2.70
C LEU A 258 5.87 -12.14 3.68
N SER A 259 6.61 -11.03 3.57
CA SER A 259 6.41 -9.87 4.45
C SER A 259 5.04 -9.23 4.24
N ASP A 260 4.64 -9.02 2.99
CA ASP A 260 3.37 -8.35 2.69
C ASP A 260 2.17 -9.25 3.00
N PHE A 261 2.26 -10.55 2.67
CA PHE A 261 1.25 -11.51 3.12
C PHE A 261 1.16 -11.58 4.64
N LEU A 262 2.28 -11.52 5.36
CA LEU A 262 2.28 -11.54 6.83
C LEU A 262 1.55 -10.32 7.39
N VAL A 263 1.84 -9.12 6.88
CA VAL A 263 1.19 -7.90 7.33
C VAL A 263 -0.32 -7.93 7.03
N PHE A 264 -0.73 -8.27 5.80
CA PHE A 264 -2.16 -8.36 5.47
C PHE A 264 -2.88 -9.48 6.23
N TYR A 265 -2.19 -10.59 6.47
CA TYR A 265 -2.71 -11.65 7.32
C TYR A 265 -2.95 -11.13 8.73
N ILE A 266 -2.00 -10.42 9.34
CA ILE A 266 -2.14 -9.87 10.69
C ILE A 266 -3.33 -8.91 10.75
N LEU A 267 -3.37 -7.89 9.89
CA LEU A 267 -4.42 -6.87 9.94
C LEU A 267 -5.80 -7.43 9.58
N GLY A 268 -5.87 -8.37 8.64
CA GLY A 268 -7.11 -9.09 8.34
C GLY A 268 -7.57 -9.99 9.49
N SER A 269 -6.65 -10.40 10.36
CA SER A 269 -6.91 -11.25 11.52
C SER A 269 -7.29 -10.46 12.77
N THR A 270 -7.01 -9.15 12.85
CA THR A 270 -7.37 -8.34 14.03
C THR A 270 -8.88 -8.24 14.23
N PHE A 271 -9.67 -8.48 13.18
CA PHE A 271 -11.14 -8.54 13.25
C PHE A 271 -11.67 -9.97 13.02
N SER A 272 -10.81 -10.98 13.09
CA SER A 272 -11.18 -12.38 13.00
C SER A 272 -11.36 -12.96 14.40
N PHE A 273 -12.58 -13.38 14.72
CA PHE A 273 -12.97 -13.89 16.04
C PHE A 273 -12.82 -15.40 16.18
N THR A 274 -11.86 -15.99 15.47
CA THR A 274 -11.61 -17.44 15.45
C THR A 274 -10.12 -17.70 15.51
N THR A 275 -9.70 -18.81 16.11
CA THR A 275 -8.30 -19.26 16.05
C THR A 275 -7.86 -19.46 14.60
N LEU A 276 -6.72 -18.89 14.22
CA LEU A 276 -6.22 -18.93 12.85
C LEU A 276 -4.96 -19.79 12.69
N PRO A 277 -4.79 -20.46 11.54
CA PRO A 277 -3.59 -21.24 11.27
C PRO A 277 -2.40 -20.32 11.02
N ALA A 278 -1.23 -20.65 11.56
CA ALA A 278 0.00 -19.93 11.26
C ALA A 278 0.24 -19.78 9.75
N LEU A 279 0.53 -18.56 9.30
CA LEU A 279 0.82 -18.26 7.90
C LEU A 279 2.17 -18.82 7.48
N ILE A 280 3.20 -18.54 8.28
CA ILE A 280 4.60 -18.90 8.00
C ILE A 280 4.88 -20.29 8.59
N PRO A 281 5.35 -21.26 7.80
CA PRO A 281 5.76 -22.58 8.29
C PRO A 281 6.89 -22.47 9.31
N GLU A 282 6.91 -23.34 10.33
CA GLU A 282 7.97 -23.39 11.35
C GLU A 282 9.38 -23.63 10.78
N THR A 283 9.46 -24.21 9.59
CA THR A 283 10.72 -24.44 8.87
C THR A 283 11.31 -23.17 8.24
N ILE A 284 10.57 -22.07 8.23
CA ILE A 284 10.98 -20.74 7.75
C ILE A 284 11.14 -19.81 8.95
N GLU A 285 12.30 -19.16 9.06
CA GLU A 285 12.56 -18.18 10.12
C GLU A 285 11.69 -16.93 9.95
N LEU A 286 10.96 -16.57 11.01
CA LEU A 286 10.03 -15.43 11.00
C LEU A 286 10.75 -14.07 11.10
N ASP A 287 11.85 -14.00 11.84
CA ASP A 287 12.54 -12.74 12.16
C ASP A 287 12.99 -11.94 10.91
N PRO A 288 13.60 -12.56 9.88
CA PRO A 288 13.95 -11.84 8.65
C PRO A 288 12.73 -11.30 7.89
N ILE A 289 11.58 -11.94 8.02
CA ILE A 289 10.32 -11.51 7.38
C ILE A 289 9.77 -10.29 8.12
N LEU A 290 9.73 -10.34 9.46
CA LEU A 290 9.28 -9.21 10.30
C LEU A 290 10.16 -7.96 10.14
N ARG A 291 11.49 -8.13 10.11
CA ARG A 291 12.42 -7.01 9.88
C ARG A 291 12.27 -6.38 8.50
N TYR A 292 12.02 -7.20 7.48
CA TYR A 292 11.76 -6.67 6.15
C TYR A 292 10.40 -5.97 6.05
N ALA A 293 9.38 -6.49 6.75
CA ALA A 293 8.06 -5.87 6.81
C ALA A 293 8.11 -4.45 7.39
N GLU A 294 8.76 -4.25 8.55
CA GLU A 294 8.88 -2.92 9.16
C GLU A 294 9.69 -1.94 8.29
N THR A 295 10.59 -2.47 7.45
CA THR A 295 11.39 -1.69 6.50
C THR A 295 10.57 -1.22 5.31
N ASN A 296 10.00 -2.17 4.56
CA ASN A 296 9.55 -1.91 3.20
C ASN A 296 8.01 -1.82 3.06
N ASN A 297 7.23 -2.43 3.95
CA ASN A 297 5.78 -2.46 3.82
C ASN A 297 5.17 -1.09 4.13
N TYR A 298 4.31 -0.57 3.24
CA TYR A 298 3.75 0.78 3.32
C TYR A 298 2.96 1.09 4.60
N LEU A 299 2.58 0.08 5.39
CA LEU A 299 1.88 0.26 6.67
C LEU A 299 2.83 0.60 7.83
N SER A 300 4.14 0.44 7.63
CA SER A 300 5.20 0.90 8.54
C SER A 300 4.99 0.44 10.01
N CYS A 301 4.37 -0.73 10.21
CA CYS A 301 4.16 -1.28 11.53
C CYS A 301 5.47 -1.94 12.04
N PRO A 302 5.94 -1.60 13.25
CA PRO A 302 7.14 -2.21 13.83
C PRO A 302 7.04 -3.74 13.96
N GLY A 303 8.12 -4.45 13.63
CA GLY A 303 8.22 -5.90 13.73
C GLY A 303 7.93 -6.46 15.13
N PRO A 304 8.37 -5.82 16.23
CA PRO A 304 7.99 -6.24 17.58
C PRO A 304 6.48 -6.20 17.84
N LEU A 305 5.78 -5.19 17.32
CA LEU A 305 4.32 -5.05 17.47
C LEU A 305 3.57 -6.05 16.59
N LEU A 306 4.03 -6.25 15.35
CA LEU A 306 3.53 -7.33 14.47
C LEU A 306 3.65 -8.70 15.14
N ARG A 307 4.76 -8.97 15.82
CA ARG A 307 4.95 -10.22 16.57
C ARG A 307 3.96 -10.35 17.72
N VAL A 308 3.71 -9.29 18.49
CA VAL A 308 2.70 -9.30 19.57
C VAL A 308 1.32 -9.68 19.04
N MET A 309 0.89 -9.09 17.91
CA MET A 309 -0.39 -9.43 17.27
C MET A 309 -0.42 -10.87 16.73
N LEU A 310 0.68 -11.38 16.15
CA LEU A 310 0.75 -12.77 15.71
C LEU A 310 0.57 -13.76 16.87
N GLU A 311 1.20 -13.48 18.01
CA GLU A 311 1.12 -14.32 19.19
C GLU A 311 -0.29 -14.30 19.80
N SER A 312 -1.02 -13.19 19.71
CA SER A 312 -2.41 -13.14 20.19
C SER A 312 -3.36 -14.04 19.39
N PHE A 313 -3.08 -14.32 18.11
CA PHE A 313 -3.92 -15.22 17.29
C PHE A 313 -3.80 -16.70 17.68
N ALA A 314 -2.75 -17.07 18.40
CA ALA A 314 -2.55 -18.42 18.93
C ALA A 314 -3.33 -18.67 20.24
N LEU A 315 -3.94 -17.63 20.82
CA LEU A 315 -4.71 -17.78 22.04
C LEU A 315 -6.02 -18.55 21.77
N PRO A 316 -6.51 -19.34 22.76
CA PRO A 316 -7.75 -20.09 22.62
C PRO A 316 -8.96 -19.18 22.37
N ASP A 317 -9.82 -19.58 21.44
CA ASP A 317 -11.08 -18.89 21.17
C ASP A 317 -12.01 -18.95 22.39
N THR A 318 -12.34 -17.79 22.95
CA THR A 318 -13.30 -17.65 24.07
C THR A 318 -14.71 -17.27 23.63
N HIS A 319 -14.95 -17.02 22.35
CA HIS A 319 -16.23 -16.49 21.85
C HIS A 319 -17.32 -17.56 21.69
N GLY A 320 -16.98 -18.85 21.85
CA GLY A 320 -17.95 -19.96 21.89
C GLY A 320 -18.63 -20.19 23.24
N SER A 321 -18.24 -19.46 24.29
CA SER A 321 -18.84 -19.55 25.62
C SER A 321 -20.12 -18.72 25.67
N PRO A 322 -21.23 -19.21 26.27
CA PRO A 322 -22.50 -18.47 26.32
C PRO A 322 -22.29 -17.06 26.88
N SER A 323 -22.90 -16.07 26.21
CA SER A 323 -22.86 -14.66 26.58
C SER A 323 -23.12 -14.49 28.07
N GLY A 324 -22.13 -13.97 28.81
CA GLY A 324 -22.18 -13.79 30.27
C GLY A 324 -21.24 -14.70 31.08
N THR A 325 -20.49 -15.61 30.45
CA THR A 325 -19.36 -16.26 31.14
C THR A 325 -18.13 -15.34 31.09
N SER A 326 -17.61 -14.93 32.25
CA SER A 326 -16.39 -14.13 32.36
C SER A 326 -15.24 -14.80 31.61
N THR A 327 -14.46 -14.03 30.84
CA THR A 327 -13.23 -14.51 30.21
C THR A 327 -12.37 -15.23 31.24
N PRO A 328 -11.91 -16.47 30.99
CA PRO A 328 -11.12 -17.21 31.95
C PRO A 328 -9.89 -16.39 32.40
N ILE A 329 -9.61 -16.40 33.71
CA ILE A 329 -8.52 -15.63 34.33
C ILE A 329 -7.18 -15.89 33.61
N TYR A 330 -6.89 -17.15 33.25
CA TYR A 330 -5.67 -17.51 32.54
C TYR A 330 -5.52 -16.85 31.15
N LEU A 331 -6.64 -16.53 30.48
CA LEU A 331 -6.62 -15.83 29.20
C LEU A 331 -6.42 -14.34 29.43
N GLN A 332 -7.09 -13.75 30.43
CA GLN A 332 -6.88 -12.36 30.81
C GLN A 332 -5.41 -12.09 31.17
N GLU A 333 -4.77 -13.01 31.91
CA GLU A 333 -3.34 -12.94 32.23
C GLU A 333 -2.46 -12.97 30.98
N GLN A 334 -2.73 -13.88 30.02
CA GLN A 334 -1.95 -13.96 28.77
C GLN A 334 -2.12 -12.71 27.91
N VAL A 335 -3.35 -12.19 27.77
CA VAL A 335 -3.58 -10.93 27.07
C VAL A 335 -2.90 -9.76 27.80
N GLY A 336 -2.91 -9.76 29.14
CA GLY A 336 -2.21 -8.78 29.96
C GLY A 336 -0.69 -8.78 29.70
N VAL A 337 -0.07 -9.96 29.55
CA VAL A 337 1.36 -10.08 29.19
C VAL A 337 1.64 -9.50 27.81
N LEU A 338 0.80 -9.77 26.82
CA LEU A 338 0.94 -9.21 25.46
C LEU A 338 0.73 -7.70 25.46
N LEU A 339 -0.26 -7.21 26.22
CA LEU A 339 -0.53 -5.79 26.38
C LEU A 339 0.64 -5.08 27.04
N GLN A 340 1.21 -5.64 28.10
CA GLN A 340 2.40 -5.06 28.76
C GLN A 340 3.58 -5.00 27.79
N ARG A 341 3.82 -6.04 26.99
CA ARG A 341 4.87 -6.01 25.96
C ARG A 341 4.65 -4.93 24.90
N ALA A 342 3.40 -4.69 24.49
CA ALA A 342 3.08 -3.59 23.60
C ALA A 342 3.31 -2.23 24.28
N LEU A 343 2.94 -2.08 25.55
CA LEU A 343 3.19 -0.86 26.32
C LEU A 343 4.69 -0.60 26.52
N ASP A 344 5.49 -1.63 26.73
CA ASP A 344 6.94 -1.56 26.94
C ASP A 344 7.73 -1.32 25.64
N PHE A 345 7.08 -1.47 24.48
CA PHE A 345 7.71 -1.13 23.20
C PHE A 345 8.09 0.36 23.18
N ASP A 346 9.37 0.65 22.98
CA ASP A 346 9.91 2.01 22.85
C ASP A 346 10.17 2.34 21.37
N PRO A 347 9.34 3.19 20.74
CA PRO A 347 9.50 3.61 19.35
C PRO A 347 10.83 4.33 19.08
N ILE A 348 11.39 5.02 20.07
CA ILE A 348 12.65 5.76 19.92
C ILE A 348 13.80 4.76 19.90
N ALA A 349 13.86 3.84 20.86
CA ALA A 349 14.88 2.79 20.88
C ALA A 349 14.84 1.94 19.60
N TRP A 350 13.64 1.53 19.18
CA TRP A 350 13.43 0.78 17.93
C TRP A 350 13.99 1.53 16.71
N SER A 351 13.83 2.86 16.65
CA SER A 351 14.29 3.65 15.51
C SER A 351 15.81 3.67 15.30
N PHE A 352 16.59 3.29 16.32
CA PHE A 352 18.05 3.16 16.22
C PHE A 352 18.50 1.79 15.69
N ASP A 353 17.72 0.75 15.94
CA ASP A 353 18.03 -0.63 15.54
C ASP A 353 17.45 -1.00 14.16
N PHE A 354 16.39 -0.29 13.75
CA PHE A 354 15.66 -0.47 12.52
C PHE A 354 16.50 -0.18 11.25
N GLU A 355 16.44 -1.07 10.26
CA GLU A 355 17.12 -0.91 8.97
C GLU A 355 16.31 -0.03 8.01
N ARG A 356 16.83 1.17 7.71
CA ARG A 356 16.11 2.15 6.88
C ARG A 356 15.93 1.66 5.44
N ALA A 357 14.74 1.90 4.89
CA ALA A 357 14.46 1.57 3.49
C ALA A 357 15.15 2.55 2.55
N SER A 358 15.26 3.81 2.96
CA SER A 358 15.88 4.90 2.21
C SER A 358 16.77 5.76 3.13
N PRO A 359 17.85 6.37 2.59
CA PRO A 359 18.57 7.44 3.27
C PRO A 359 17.70 8.65 3.63
N PHE A 360 16.56 8.83 2.93
CA PHE A 360 15.59 9.90 3.14
C PHE A 360 14.49 9.52 4.14
N ASP A 361 14.58 8.35 4.79
CA ASP A 361 13.65 7.95 5.85
C ASP A 361 13.57 9.04 6.93
N ASP A 362 12.40 9.66 7.06
CA ASP A 362 12.13 10.63 8.14
C ASP A 362 11.90 9.85 9.45
N ILE A 363 12.98 9.74 10.22
CA ILE A 363 12.98 8.99 11.48
C ILE A 363 11.99 9.55 12.50
N GLN A 364 11.78 10.86 12.52
CA GLN A 364 10.82 11.43 13.46
C GLN A 364 9.40 10.98 13.08
N LYS A 365 9.06 10.99 11.79
CA LYS A 365 7.76 10.48 11.33
C LYS A 365 7.63 8.96 11.52
N ARG A 366 8.71 8.18 11.36
CA ARG A 366 8.73 6.75 11.70
C ARG A 366 8.41 6.52 13.18
N ILE A 367 9.03 7.28 14.07
CA ILE A 367 8.75 7.22 15.52
C ILE A 367 7.27 7.55 15.78
N ARG A 368 6.72 8.57 15.14
CA ARG A 368 5.29 8.93 15.30
C ARG A 368 4.36 7.80 14.86
N ILE A 369 4.59 7.22 13.69
CA ILE A 369 3.78 6.10 13.18
C ILE A 369 3.94 4.85 14.06
N ALA A 370 5.17 4.54 14.49
CA ALA A 370 5.41 3.44 15.42
C ALA A 370 4.70 3.65 16.77
N SER A 371 4.65 4.89 17.27
CA SER A 371 3.93 5.25 18.49
C SER A 371 2.40 5.14 18.30
N ALA A 372 1.87 5.57 17.15
CA ALA A 372 0.46 5.38 16.82
C ALA A 372 0.09 3.88 16.72
N HIS A 373 0.93 3.07 16.06
CA HIS A 373 0.76 1.62 16.02
C HIS A 373 0.80 0.99 17.40
N ARG A 374 1.73 1.41 18.27
CA ARG A 374 1.80 0.94 19.66
C ARG A 374 0.47 1.14 20.38
N SER A 375 -0.08 2.35 20.33
CA SER A 375 -1.34 2.68 21.01
C SER A 375 -2.54 1.96 20.38
N ALA A 376 -2.56 1.82 19.06
CA ALA A 376 -3.57 1.02 18.35
C ALA A 376 -3.52 -0.48 18.70
N VAL A 377 -2.32 -1.08 18.78
CA VAL A 377 -2.15 -2.47 19.23
C VAL A 377 -2.62 -2.65 20.67
N CYS A 378 -2.38 -1.67 21.54
CA CYS A 378 -2.90 -1.70 22.91
C CYS A 378 -4.44 -1.65 22.93
N ILE A 379 -5.08 -0.83 22.08
CA ILE A 379 -6.54 -0.82 21.91
C ILE A 379 -7.03 -2.20 21.43
N TYR A 380 -6.40 -2.77 20.41
CA TYR A 380 -6.74 -4.10 19.90
C TYR A 380 -6.69 -5.17 20.99
N LEU A 381 -5.60 -5.24 21.76
CA LEU A 381 -5.44 -6.22 22.83
C LEU A 381 -6.39 -6.01 24.01
N ALA A 382 -6.65 -4.75 24.39
CA ALA A 382 -7.47 -4.43 25.56
C ALA A 382 -8.99 -4.42 25.29
N ARG A 383 -9.41 -4.21 24.03
CA ARG A 383 -10.82 -4.16 23.60
C ARG A 383 -11.23 -5.33 22.72
N VAL A 384 -10.54 -5.50 21.60
CA VAL A 384 -11.03 -6.35 20.50
C VAL A 384 -10.88 -7.82 20.86
N LEU A 385 -9.73 -8.19 21.41
CA LEU A 385 -9.44 -9.57 21.76
C LEU A 385 -10.32 -10.12 22.91
N PRO A 386 -10.65 -9.36 23.97
CA PRO A 386 -11.53 -9.85 25.03
C PRO A 386 -13.03 -9.75 24.70
N SER A 387 -13.44 -9.07 23.62
CA SER A 387 -14.84 -8.72 23.29
C SER A 387 -15.69 -8.24 24.46
N THR A 388 -15.08 -7.63 25.49
CA THR A 388 -15.74 -7.24 26.74
C THR A 388 -15.42 -5.77 27.09
N ASN A 389 -15.92 -5.28 28.22
CA ASN A 389 -15.43 -4.03 28.83
C ASN A 389 -13.89 -4.06 28.94
N PRO A 390 -13.20 -2.89 28.97
CA PRO A 390 -11.74 -2.82 28.92
C PRO A 390 -11.09 -3.86 29.83
N LEU A 391 -10.06 -4.53 29.33
CA LEU A 391 -9.37 -5.58 30.07
C LEU A 391 -9.03 -5.10 31.49
N LEU A 392 -9.60 -5.77 32.49
CA LEU A 392 -9.48 -5.41 33.90
C LEU A 392 -8.31 -6.15 34.54
N ASP A 393 -7.63 -5.48 35.47
CA ASP A 393 -6.69 -6.11 36.39
C ASP A 393 -7.47 -7.07 37.31
N PRO A 394 -7.15 -8.37 37.34
CA PRO A 394 -7.82 -9.33 38.21
C PRO A 394 -7.71 -9.00 39.71
N ALA A 395 -6.68 -8.26 40.13
CA ALA A 395 -6.44 -7.91 41.53
C ALA A 395 -7.21 -6.66 41.99
N SER A 396 -7.20 -5.60 41.19
CA SER A 396 -7.86 -4.33 41.53
C SER A 396 -9.27 -4.17 40.96
N GLY A 397 -9.60 -4.89 39.88
CA GLY A 397 -10.84 -4.72 39.13
C GLY A 397 -10.88 -3.44 38.28
N GLU A 398 -9.78 -2.68 38.21
CA GLU A 398 -9.63 -1.47 37.41
C GLU A 398 -9.18 -1.81 35.98
N ALA A 399 -9.49 -0.94 35.02
CA ALA A 399 -9.00 -1.09 33.66
C ALA A 399 -7.46 -0.97 33.60
N LEU A 400 -6.81 -1.91 32.91
CA LEU A 400 -5.35 -1.90 32.74
C LEU A 400 -4.84 -0.69 31.95
N VAL A 401 -5.68 -0.16 31.05
CA VAL A 401 -5.37 1.00 30.21
C VAL A 401 -6.61 1.88 30.04
N SER A 402 -6.38 3.18 29.84
CA SER A 402 -7.41 4.10 29.37
C SER A 402 -7.50 4.04 27.85
N LEU A 403 -8.59 3.48 27.32
CA LEU A 403 -8.82 3.37 25.87
C LEU A 403 -8.96 4.75 25.21
N THR A 404 -9.58 5.72 25.91
CA THR A 404 -9.64 7.12 25.46
C THR A 404 -8.25 7.73 25.35
N ALA A 405 -7.39 7.55 26.36
CA ALA A 405 -6.03 8.07 26.31
C ALA A 405 -5.20 7.44 25.17
N LEU A 406 -5.39 6.14 24.90
CA LEU A 406 -4.74 5.48 23.76
C LEU A 406 -5.26 6.02 22.41
N ALA A 407 -6.57 6.27 22.28
CA ALA A 407 -7.14 6.86 21.07
C ALA A 407 -6.64 8.30 20.85
N ASP A 408 -6.58 9.10 21.91
CA ASP A 408 -6.03 10.46 21.88
C ASP A 408 -4.55 10.46 21.49
N ASP A 409 -3.77 9.47 21.96
CA ASP A 409 -2.36 9.32 21.62
C ASP A 409 -2.14 8.96 20.14
N VAL A 410 -2.97 8.07 19.59
CA VAL A 410 -2.99 7.78 18.13
C VAL A 410 -3.25 9.06 17.34
N VAL A 411 -4.31 9.80 17.68
CA VAL A 411 -4.68 11.06 17.03
C VAL A 411 -3.56 12.09 17.16
N HIS A 412 -2.98 12.23 18.35
CA HIS A 412 -1.86 13.12 18.61
C HIS A 412 -0.68 12.83 17.67
N HIS A 413 -0.24 11.58 17.59
CA HIS A 413 0.89 11.23 16.73
C HIS A 413 0.61 11.42 15.24
N ILE A 414 -0.59 11.06 14.78
CA ILE A 414 -0.96 11.18 13.37
C ILE A 414 -1.19 12.63 12.96
N SER A 415 -1.63 13.51 13.87
CA SER A 415 -1.80 14.95 13.60
C SER A 415 -0.50 15.70 13.25
N HIS A 416 0.67 15.07 13.48
CA HIS A 416 1.97 15.63 13.09
C HIS A 416 2.37 15.27 11.66
N LEU A 417 1.62 14.40 10.99
CA LEU A 417 1.81 14.01 9.60
C LEU A 417 0.93 14.89 8.71
N LYS A 418 1.41 15.15 7.50
CA LYS A 418 0.69 15.95 6.52
C LYS A 418 0.39 15.13 5.27
N PRO A 419 -0.68 15.48 4.55
CA PRO A 419 -0.87 15.00 3.18
C PRO A 419 0.39 15.22 2.34
N GLY A 420 0.89 14.17 1.68
CA GLY A 420 2.13 14.18 0.91
C GLY A 420 3.37 13.71 1.67
N ASP A 421 3.33 13.54 2.99
CA ASP A 421 4.38 12.79 3.70
C ASP A 421 4.35 11.32 3.25
N ALA A 422 5.53 10.72 3.00
CA ALA A 422 5.62 9.33 2.52
C ALA A 422 4.91 8.32 3.43
N LEU A 423 4.88 8.59 4.73
CA LEU A 423 4.27 7.73 5.76
C LEU A 423 2.78 8.02 6.00
N PHE A 424 2.19 9.01 5.32
CA PHE A 424 0.77 9.32 5.48
C PHE A 424 -0.12 8.13 5.07
N LYS A 425 0.33 7.29 4.14
CA LYS A 425 -0.36 6.04 3.75
C LYS A 425 -0.42 4.97 4.84
N SER A 426 0.33 5.12 5.93
CA SER A 426 0.42 4.14 7.03
C SER A 426 -0.62 4.37 8.15
N ILE A 427 -1.50 5.36 8.04
CA ILE A 427 -2.30 5.86 9.16
C ILE A 427 -3.66 5.16 9.36
N CYS A 428 -4.17 4.45 8.35
CA CYS A 428 -5.58 4.05 8.34
C CYS A 428 -5.92 3.06 9.45
N TRP A 429 -5.18 1.97 9.60
CA TRP A 429 -5.48 0.97 10.64
C TRP A 429 -5.40 1.55 12.06
N PRO A 430 -4.34 2.31 12.45
CA PRO A 430 -4.34 3.00 13.75
C PRO A 430 -5.50 3.97 13.94
N LEU A 431 -5.80 4.82 12.94
CA LEU A 431 -6.92 5.77 13.01
C LEU A 431 -8.27 5.06 13.13
N PHE A 432 -8.43 3.91 12.47
CA PHE A 432 -9.66 3.16 12.56
C PHE A 432 -9.91 2.67 13.99
N LEU A 433 -8.89 2.14 14.69
CA LEU A 433 -9.04 1.73 16.08
C LEU A 433 -9.30 2.91 17.02
N ALA A 434 -8.59 4.02 16.85
CA ALA A 434 -8.85 5.24 17.61
C ALA A 434 -10.27 5.78 17.36
N GLY A 435 -10.72 5.78 16.10
CA GLY A 435 -12.05 6.21 15.70
C GLY A 435 -13.14 5.33 16.30
N ALA A 436 -12.97 4.01 16.32
CA ALA A 436 -13.92 3.09 16.91
C ALA A 436 -14.09 3.33 18.43
N GLU A 437 -12.98 3.61 19.13
CA GLU A 437 -13.01 3.98 20.56
C GLU A 437 -13.55 5.39 20.82
N SER A 438 -13.41 6.32 19.86
CA SER A 438 -13.78 7.72 20.03
C SER A 438 -15.25 7.95 20.41
N GLU A 439 -15.47 8.78 21.43
CA GLU A 439 -16.77 9.30 21.87
C GLU A 439 -16.90 10.80 21.62
N ASP A 440 -15.80 11.49 21.34
CA ASP A 440 -15.79 12.93 21.09
C ASP A 440 -16.16 13.24 19.63
N PRO A 441 -17.26 13.98 19.38
CA PRO A 441 -17.64 14.38 18.02
C PRO A 441 -16.54 15.13 17.26
N SER A 442 -15.72 15.93 17.95
CA SER A 442 -14.67 16.71 17.29
C SER A 442 -13.53 15.82 16.79
N GLN A 443 -13.14 14.83 17.59
CA GLN A 443 -12.18 13.81 17.19
C GLN A 443 -12.74 12.93 16.06
N ARG A 444 -14.02 12.50 16.12
CA ARG A 444 -14.68 11.74 15.05
C ARG A 444 -14.63 12.50 13.72
N GLU A 445 -14.98 13.78 13.72
CA GLU A 445 -14.90 14.65 12.55
C GLU A 445 -13.46 14.75 12.01
N TRP A 446 -12.48 15.00 12.89
CA TRP A 446 -11.08 15.07 12.50
C TRP A 446 -10.58 13.76 11.84
N ILE A 447 -10.97 12.60 12.38
CA ILE A 447 -10.62 11.29 11.81
C ILE A 447 -11.23 11.13 10.41
N MET A 448 -12.50 11.49 10.23
CA MET A 448 -13.16 11.40 8.91
C MET A 448 -12.50 12.29 7.86
N ASN A 449 -12.11 13.50 8.25
CA ASN A 449 -11.39 14.44 7.38
C ASN A 449 -10.02 13.88 7.00
N THR A 450 -9.29 13.33 7.96
CA THR A 450 -7.96 12.73 7.74
C THR A 450 -8.05 11.51 6.81
N LEU A 451 -9.08 10.67 6.95
CA LEU A 451 -9.32 9.54 6.05
C LEU A 451 -9.71 10.00 4.63
N ASP A 452 -10.39 11.13 4.47
CA ASP A 452 -10.65 11.73 3.15
C ASP A 452 -9.37 12.26 2.49
N GLU A 453 -8.49 12.92 3.26
CA GLU A 453 -7.18 13.35 2.77
C GLU A 453 -6.32 12.16 2.33
N LEU A 454 -6.40 11.04 3.07
CA LEU A 454 -5.72 9.80 2.73
C LEU A 454 -6.30 9.19 1.45
N TYR A 455 -7.63 9.17 1.31
CA TYR A 455 -8.28 8.72 0.08
C TYR A 455 -7.93 9.60 -1.12
N GLY A 456 -7.79 10.92 -0.93
CA GLY A 456 -7.34 11.84 -1.97
C GLY A 456 -5.90 11.61 -2.47
N GLN A 457 -5.10 10.83 -1.74
CA GLN A 457 -3.75 10.41 -2.14
C GLN A 457 -3.75 9.00 -2.71
N MET A 458 -4.40 8.05 -2.02
CA MET A 458 -4.32 6.64 -2.42
C MET A 458 -5.39 6.22 -3.41
N PHE A 459 -6.61 6.78 -3.34
CA PHE A 459 -7.78 6.34 -4.11
C PHE A 459 -8.14 4.85 -3.93
N TRP A 460 -7.85 4.25 -2.77
CA TRP A 460 -8.21 2.86 -2.49
C TRP A 460 -9.60 2.77 -1.83
N GLY A 461 -10.46 1.90 -2.35
CA GLY A 461 -11.86 1.82 -1.95
C GLY A 461 -12.09 1.38 -0.50
N TYR A 462 -11.14 0.67 0.12
CA TYR A 462 -11.27 0.27 1.53
C TYR A 462 -11.36 1.45 2.51
N LEU A 463 -10.88 2.63 2.14
CA LEU A 463 -11.00 3.84 2.96
C LEU A 463 -12.45 4.28 3.10
N HIS A 464 -13.25 4.20 2.03
CA HIS A 464 -14.70 4.42 2.09
C HIS A 464 -15.39 3.37 2.96
N THR A 465 -14.95 2.12 2.86
CA THR A 465 -15.46 1.05 3.74
C THR A 465 -15.14 1.35 5.20
N SER A 466 -13.93 1.79 5.52
CA SER A 466 -13.49 2.11 6.88
C SER A 466 -14.33 3.23 7.48
N LYS A 467 -14.53 4.32 6.74
CA LYS A 467 -15.42 5.44 7.15
C LYS A 467 -16.85 4.97 7.43
N ARG A 468 -17.43 4.17 6.54
CA ARG A 468 -18.79 3.63 6.72
C ARG A 468 -18.93 2.73 7.95
N VAL A 469 -17.89 1.98 8.27
CA VAL A 469 -17.87 1.13 9.47
C VAL A 469 -17.78 2.00 10.72
N LEU A 470 -16.93 3.03 10.74
CA LEU A 470 -16.86 4.00 11.84
C LEU A 470 -18.20 4.70 12.09
N GLU A 471 -18.88 5.17 11.03
CA GLU A 471 -20.21 5.78 11.16
C GLU A 471 -21.24 4.81 11.75
N ALA A 472 -21.18 3.53 11.38
CA ALA A 472 -22.07 2.51 11.91
C ALA A 472 -21.78 2.22 13.40
N ILE A 473 -20.49 2.16 13.78
CA ILE A 473 -20.05 2.03 15.19
C ILE A 473 -20.56 3.21 16.01
N TRP A 474 -20.39 4.44 15.52
CA TRP A 474 -20.81 5.64 16.23
C TRP A 474 -22.31 5.72 16.39
N ARG A 475 -23.08 5.42 15.33
CA ARG A 475 -24.54 5.36 15.43
C ARG A 475 -24.98 4.37 16.51
N PHE A 476 -24.35 3.19 16.56
CA PHE A 476 -24.66 2.21 17.60
C PHE A 476 -24.32 2.72 19.01
N LYS A 477 -23.13 3.30 19.20
CA LYS A 477 -22.70 3.88 20.49
C LYS A 477 -23.65 4.99 20.95
N ASP A 478 -24.09 5.84 20.04
CA ASP A 478 -24.93 7.01 20.34
C ASP A 478 -26.41 6.61 20.59
N GLU A 479 -26.88 5.50 20.02
CA GLU A 479 -28.23 4.95 20.23
C GLU A 479 -28.35 4.09 21.51
N ALA A 480 -27.22 3.60 22.04
CA ALA A 480 -27.20 2.75 23.22
C ALA A 480 -27.53 3.51 24.52
N GLU A 481 -28.24 2.86 25.45
CA GLU A 481 -28.57 3.45 26.76
C GLU A 481 -27.31 3.73 27.59
N ALA A 482 -27.35 4.81 28.39
CA ALA A 482 -26.24 5.17 29.27
C ALA A 482 -25.93 4.02 30.25
N GLY A 483 -24.74 3.44 30.14
CA GLY A 483 -24.29 2.30 30.96
C GLY A 483 -24.47 0.92 30.33
N ALA A 484 -24.99 0.82 29.10
CA ALA A 484 -24.86 -0.40 28.31
C ALA A 484 -23.37 -0.66 28.01
N GLY A 485 -22.94 -1.93 28.08
CA GLY A 485 -21.57 -2.34 27.76
C GLY A 485 -21.32 -2.20 26.26
N ASN A 486 -21.02 -0.98 25.80
CA ASN A 486 -20.90 -0.62 24.39
C ASN A 486 -19.54 -1.08 23.83
N CYS A 487 -19.38 -2.37 23.58
CA CYS A 487 -18.22 -2.93 22.92
C CYS A 487 -18.47 -3.01 21.41
N TRP A 488 -17.96 -2.02 20.65
CA TRP A 488 -18.15 -1.88 19.19
C TRP A 488 -17.72 -3.09 18.35
N VAL A 489 -17.02 -4.04 18.98
CA VAL A 489 -16.41 -5.22 18.37
C VAL A 489 -17.45 -6.18 17.82
N GLU A 490 -18.58 -6.35 18.53
CA GLU A 490 -19.67 -7.21 18.05
C GLU A 490 -20.40 -6.54 16.87
N GLU A 491 -20.44 -5.22 16.80
CA GLU A 491 -21.01 -4.50 15.66
C GLU A 491 -20.14 -4.65 14.42
N VAL A 492 -18.82 -4.61 14.57
CA VAL A 492 -17.89 -4.88 13.45
C VAL A 492 -18.07 -6.30 12.92
N LYS A 493 -18.29 -7.26 13.82
CA LYS A 493 -18.59 -8.65 13.49
C LYS A 493 -19.90 -8.79 12.71
N ASP A 494 -20.96 -8.11 13.16
CA ASP A 494 -22.27 -8.12 12.53
C ASP A 494 -22.30 -7.38 11.18
N LEU A 495 -21.46 -6.36 11.01
CA LEU A 495 -21.26 -5.65 9.75
C LEU A 495 -20.51 -6.47 8.68
N GLY A 496 -19.98 -7.64 9.07
CA GLY A 496 -19.36 -8.65 8.22
C GLY A 496 -17.89 -8.88 8.58
N ASN A 497 -17.56 -10.12 8.96
CA ASN A 497 -16.25 -10.60 9.45
C ASN A 497 -15.08 -10.56 8.43
N ASP A 498 -15.24 -9.91 7.28
CA ASP A 498 -14.30 -10.04 6.17
C ASP A 498 -13.89 -8.66 5.62
N ILE A 499 -13.73 -7.67 6.49
CA ILE A 499 -13.17 -6.36 6.14
C ILE A 499 -11.66 -6.37 6.41
N LEU A 500 -10.88 -6.05 5.38
CA LEU A 500 -9.45 -5.76 5.50
C LEU A 500 -9.26 -4.24 5.57
N ILE A 501 -8.78 -3.78 6.73
CA ILE A 501 -8.40 -2.39 6.97
C ILE A 501 -6.87 -2.38 7.02
N ALA A 502 -6.26 -1.75 6.01
CA ALA A 502 -4.82 -1.68 5.84
C ALA A 502 -4.31 -0.30 6.23
#